data_AF-S9SI39-F1
#
_entry.id   AF-S9SI39-F1
#
_cell.length_a   1.000
_cell.length_b   1.000
_cell.length_c   1.000
_cell.angle_alpha   90.00
_cell.angle_beta   90.00
_cell.angle_gamma   90.00
#
_symmetry.space_group_name_H-M   'P 1'
#
loop_
_entity.id
_entity.type
_entity.pdbx_description
1 polymer ?
#
loop_
_entity_poly.entity_id
_entity_poly.type
_entity_poly.pdbx_seq_one_letter_code
_entity_poly.pdbx_strand_id
1 'polypeptide(L)'
;MQPRTMKDLEQRRTMMETWASVHHGFLGRAPDYMNTAIMAYASASNLIMIPQEKDFNTDIHDQLDRYMKSIDLNAKKSVQLARLAWEISVSSFGGRQSVYERFFFGNSTVVNNRLYAEYQDSRAKYADRVNRFLT
;
A
#
# COMPACT_ATOMS: atom_id res chain seq x y z
N MET A 1 18.64 2.02 1.79
CA MET A 1 19.83 2.66 2.38
C MET A 1 19.35 3.87 3.19
N GLN A 2 19.68 3.97 4.47
CA GLN A 2 19.27 5.13 5.29
C GLN A 2 20.20 6.33 4.98
N PRO A 3 19.68 7.52 4.65
CA PRO A 3 20.50 8.71 4.41
C PRO A 3 21.20 9.15 5.71
N ARG A 4 22.50 9.43 5.64
CA ARG A 4 23.33 9.79 6.81
C ARG A 4 23.88 11.22 6.74
N THR A 5 23.81 11.85 5.58
CA THR A 5 24.33 13.21 5.34
C THR A 5 23.30 14.10 4.65
N MET A 6 23.49 15.43 4.71
CA MET A 6 22.64 16.38 3.98
C MET A 6 22.62 16.10 2.47
N LYS A 7 23.77 15.72 1.90
CA LYS A 7 23.90 15.38 0.49
C LYS A 7 23.06 14.14 0.12
N ASP A 8 22.95 13.16 1.02
CA ASP A 8 22.08 12.00 0.80
C ASP A 8 20.60 12.39 0.80
N LEU A 9 20.21 13.37 1.63
CA LEU A 9 18.84 13.88 1.68
C LEU A 9 18.49 14.66 0.41
N GLU A 10 19.39 15.51 -0.08
CA GLU A 10 19.23 16.22 -1.36
C GLU A 10 19.07 15.24 -2.52
N GLN A 11 19.97 14.25 -2.64
CA GLN A 11 19.88 13.23 -3.67
C GLN A 11 18.57 12.44 -3.60
N ARG A 12 18.13 12.09 -2.39
CA ARG A 12 16.85 11.41 -2.17
C ARG A 12 15.67 12.28 -2.58
N ARG A 13 15.70 13.58 -2.26
CA ARG A 13 14.67 14.54 -2.66
C ARG A 13 14.58 14.64 -4.18
N THR A 14 15.71 14.85 -4.86
CA THR A 14 15.77 14.94 -6.33
C THR A 14 15.27 13.66 -6.99
N MET A 15 15.64 12.49 -6.46
CA MET A 15 15.13 11.20 -6.94
C MET A 15 13.61 11.10 -6.77
N MET A 16 13.08 11.48 -5.60
CA MET A 16 11.63 11.48 -5.34
C MET A 16 10.87 12.47 -6.21
N GLU A 17 11.41 13.67 -6.43
CA GLU A 17 10.83 14.68 -7.33
C GLU A 17 10.81 14.18 -8.78
N THR A 18 11.90 13.56 -9.24
CA THR A 18 12.00 12.98 -10.59
C THR A 18 11.02 11.82 -10.75
N TRP A 19 10.90 10.96 -9.75
CA TRP A 19 9.95 9.85 -9.75
C TRP A 19 8.50 10.35 -9.72
N ALA A 20 8.24 11.37 -8.90
CA ALA A 20 6.94 12.02 -8.82
C ALA A 20 6.60 12.76 -10.12
N SER A 21 7.56 13.33 -10.85
CA SER A 21 7.31 13.97 -12.15
C SER A 21 7.04 12.97 -13.26
N VAL A 22 7.63 11.77 -13.21
CA VAL A 22 7.37 10.72 -14.21
C VAL A 22 5.97 10.13 -14.06
N HIS A 23 5.53 9.92 -12.81
CA HIS A 23 4.24 9.30 -12.51
C HIS A 23 3.20 10.28 -11.99
N HIS A 24 3.48 11.58 -12.01
CA HIS A 24 2.58 12.65 -11.56
C HIS A 24 2.06 12.43 -10.12
N GLY A 25 2.91 11.86 -9.25
CA GLY A 25 2.56 11.49 -7.88
C GLY A 25 1.77 10.18 -7.72
N PHE A 26 1.40 9.52 -8.81
CA PHE A 26 0.52 8.34 -8.82
C PHE A 26 1.19 7.08 -8.22
N LEU A 27 2.45 6.82 -8.57
CA LEU A 27 3.19 5.65 -8.07
C LEU A 27 3.84 5.86 -6.70
N GLY A 28 3.85 7.09 -6.17
CA GLY A 28 4.34 7.39 -4.82
C GLY A 28 3.43 6.87 -3.70
N ARG A 29 2.14 6.65 -4.00
CA ARG A 29 1.10 6.18 -3.04
C ARG A 29 0.47 4.83 -3.37
N ALA A 30 0.77 4.26 -4.54
CA ALA A 30 0.45 2.88 -4.87
C ALA A 30 0.87 1.84 -3.80
N PRO A 31 1.98 2.04 -3.04
CA PRO A 31 2.33 1.13 -1.95
C PRO A 31 1.28 1.07 -0.83
N ASP A 32 0.55 2.15 -0.54
CA ASP A 32 -0.40 2.18 0.58
C ASP A 32 -1.60 1.26 0.34
N TYR A 33 -2.05 1.17 -0.92
CA TYR A 33 -3.11 0.26 -1.32
C TYR A 33 -2.65 -1.20 -1.32
N MET A 34 -1.43 -1.47 -1.82
CA MET A 34 -0.85 -2.81 -1.83
C MET A 34 -0.49 -3.30 -0.44
N ASN A 35 -0.02 -2.44 0.46
CA ASN A 35 0.27 -2.78 1.84
C ASN A 35 -0.99 -3.24 2.56
N THR A 36 -2.11 -2.52 2.38
CA THR A 36 -3.42 -2.92 2.92
C THR A 36 -3.88 -4.25 2.35
N ALA A 37 -3.77 -4.47 1.03
CA ALA A 37 -4.15 -5.72 0.40
C ALA A 37 -3.27 -6.90 0.83
N ILE A 38 -1.96 -6.71 0.90
CA ILE A 38 -1.00 -7.73 1.37
C ILE A 38 -1.26 -8.08 2.83
N MET A 39 -1.52 -7.09 3.69
CA MET A 39 -1.88 -7.33 5.08
C MET A 39 -3.21 -8.09 5.21
N ALA A 40 -4.19 -7.78 4.34
CA ALA A 40 -5.46 -8.49 4.28
C ALA A 40 -5.27 -9.96 3.87
N TYR A 41 -4.48 -10.22 2.81
CA TYR A 41 -4.20 -11.58 2.35
C TYR A 41 -3.33 -12.38 3.32
N ALA A 42 -2.31 -11.75 3.92
CA ALA A 42 -1.42 -12.39 4.89
C ALA A 42 -2.13 -12.75 6.20
N SER A 43 -3.19 -12.01 6.56
CA SER A 43 -3.93 -12.21 7.80
C SER A 43 -5.28 -12.92 7.60
N ALA A 44 -5.57 -13.41 6.39
CA ALA A 44 -6.90 -13.87 5.98
C ALA A 44 -7.55 -14.89 6.94
N SER A 45 -6.77 -15.80 7.56
CA SER A 45 -7.33 -16.75 8.54
C SER A 45 -7.71 -16.09 9.87
N ASN A 46 -6.97 -15.05 10.28
CA ASN A 46 -7.14 -14.39 11.58
C ASN A 46 -8.03 -13.14 11.50
N LEU A 47 -8.36 -12.65 10.30
CA LEU A 47 -9.17 -11.44 10.11
C LEU A 47 -10.66 -11.60 10.40
N ILE A 48 -11.19 -12.82 10.29
CA ILE A 48 -12.62 -13.10 10.49
C ILE A 48 -12.94 -13.18 11.98
N MET A 49 -12.05 -13.76 12.78
CA MET A 49 -12.25 -13.94 14.21
C MET A 49 -11.04 -13.39 14.97
N ILE A 50 -11.15 -12.11 15.37
CA ILE A 50 -10.11 -11.42 16.13
C ILE A 50 -10.57 -11.31 17.59
N PRO A 51 -9.99 -12.09 18.52
CA PRO A 51 -10.29 -11.97 19.94
C PRO A 51 -9.90 -10.59 20.46
N GLN A 52 -10.60 -10.12 21.50
CA GLN A 52 -10.28 -8.88 22.18
C GLN A 52 -9.18 -9.09 23.21
N GLU A 53 -8.51 -8.01 23.61
CA GLU A 53 -7.45 -8.09 24.64
C GLU A 53 -7.96 -8.68 25.95
N LYS A 54 -9.21 -8.37 26.34
CA LYS A 54 -9.84 -8.92 27.53
C LYS A 54 -10.00 -10.45 27.51
N ASP A 55 -10.06 -11.05 26.32
CA ASP A 55 -10.25 -12.50 26.15
C ASP A 55 -8.99 -13.28 26.53
N PHE A 56 -7.82 -12.62 26.62
CA PHE A 56 -6.59 -13.20 27.17
C PHE A 56 -6.58 -13.24 28.70
N ASN A 57 -7.54 -12.61 29.38
CA ASN A 57 -7.66 -12.62 30.84
C ASN A 57 -8.80 -13.54 31.33
N THR A 58 -9.39 -14.35 30.44
CA THR A 58 -10.48 -15.26 30.76
C THR A 58 -10.01 -16.72 30.67
N ASP A 59 -10.90 -17.65 31.00
CA ASP A 59 -10.59 -19.10 31.04
C ASP A 59 -10.17 -19.67 29.68
N ILE A 60 -10.38 -18.95 28.57
CA ILE A 60 -9.98 -19.37 27.22
C ILE A 60 -8.54 -18.98 26.85
N HIS A 61 -7.80 -18.29 27.72
CA HIS A 61 -6.47 -17.77 27.40
C HIS A 61 -5.49 -18.87 26.92
N ASP A 62 -5.51 -20.06 27.53
CA ASP A 62 -4.69 -21.21 27.10
C ASP A 62 -4.98 -21.66 25.66
N GLN A 63 -6.26 -21.60 25.27
CA GLN A 63 -6.68 -21.93 23.91
C GLN A 63 -6.22 -20.86 22.92
N LEU A 64 -6.32 -19.58 23.30
CA LEU A 64 -5.83 -18.47 22.48
C LEU A 64 -4.31 -18.56 22.29
N ASP A 65 -3.55 -18.82 23.35
CA ASP A 65 -2.10 -18.96 23.28
C ASP A 65 -1.65 -20.14 22.41
N ARG A 66 -2.44 -21.23 22.39
CA ARG A 66 -2.17 -22.40 21.57
C ARG A 66 -2.51 -22.21 20.10
N TYR A 67 -3.69 -21.66 19.80
CA TYR A 67 -4.25 -21.63 18.44
C TYR A 67 -4.02 -20.32 17.69
N MET A 68 -3.81 -19.19 18.39
CA MET A 68 -3.67 -17.87 17.77
C MET A 68 -2.23 -17.40 17.63
N LYS A 69 -1.25 -18.20 18.05
CA LYS A 69 0.18 -17.92 17.85
C LYS A 69 0.58 -18.05 16.38
N SER A 70 1.59 -17.27 15.97
CA SER A 70 2.25 -17.42 14.67
C SER A 70 3.60 -18.13 14.85
N ILE A 71 4.28 -18.44 13.74
CA ILE A 71 5.57 -19.13 13.74
C ILE A 71 6.59 -18.39 14.62
N ASP A 72 6.66 -17.06 14.49
CA ASP A 72 7.63 -16.21 15.19
C ASP A 72 7.00 -15.27 16.25
N LEU A 73 5.68 -15.35 16.47
CA LEU A 73 4.96 -14.43 17.36
C LEU A 73 4.11 -15.17 18.39
N ASN A 74 4.13 -14.68 19.63
CA ASN A 74 3.16 -15.10 20.64
C ASN A 74 1.72 -14.72 20.20
N ALA A 75 0.72 -15.39 20.78
CA ALA A 75 -0.67 -15.18 20.38
C ALA A 75 -1.13 -13.72 20.54
N LYS A 76 -0.75 -13.06 21.65
CA LYS A 76 -1.09 -11.65 21.86
C LYS A 76 -0.56 -10.73 20.74
N LYS A 77 0.71 -10.87 20.35
CA LYS A 77 1.29 -10.07 19.24
C LYS A 77 0.69 -10.45 17.89
N SER A 78 0.43 -11.73 17.66
CA SER A 78 -0.23 -12.22 16.44
C SER A 78 -1.63 -11.61 16.28
N VAL A 79 -2.42 -11.59 17.37
CA VAL A 79 -3.74 -10.95 17.40
C VAL A 79 -3.65 -9.44 17.24
N GLN A 80 -2.68 -8.77 17.87
CA GLN A 80 -2.45 -7.33 17.68
C GLN A 80 -2.13 -7.00 16.22
N LEU A 81 -1.31 -7.81 15.56
CA LEU A 81 -0.99 -7.64 14.14
C LEU A 81 -2.22 -7.86 13.26
N ALA A 82 -3.01 -8.91 13.53
CA ALA A 82 -4.26 -9.17 12.82
C ALA A 82 -5.28 -8.03 13.02
N ARG A 83 -5.35 -7.46 14.23
CA ARG A 83 -6.19 -6.30 14.54
C ARG A 83 -5.76 -5.06 13.76
N LEU A 84 -4.46 -4.79 13.69
CA LEU A 84 -3.93 -3.71 12.87
C LEU A 84 -4.27 -3.91 11.39
N ALA A 85 -4.07 -5.13 10.88
CA ALA A 85 -4.44 -5.48 9.51
C ALA A 85 -5.93 -5.25 9.24
N TRP A 86 -6.80 -5.61 10.19
CA TRP A 86 -8.24 -5.38 10.09
C TRP A 86 -8.59 -3.90 10.04
N GLU A 87 -7.99 -3.08 10.91
CA GLU A 87 -8.24 -1.63 10.96
C GLU A 87 -7.88 -0.90 9.66
N ILE A 88 -6.77 -1.28 9.03
CA ILE A 88 -6.33 -0.62 7.79
C ILE A 88 -7.08 -1.12 6.55
N SER A 89 -7.72 -2.29 6.61
CA SER A 89 -8.33 -2.93 5.43
C SER A 89 -9.85 -3.02 5.47
N VAL A 90 -10.42 -3.64 6.52
CA VAL A 90 -11.83 -4.03 6.58
C VAL A 90 -12.65 -3.04 7.41
N SER A 91 -12.05 -2.36 8.39
CA SER A 91 -12.80 -1.44 9.25
C SER A 91 -13.34 -0.24 8.47
N SER A 92 -14.27 0.49 9.07
CA SER A 92 -14.81 1.72 8.48
C SER A 92 -13.73 2.76 8.18
N PHE A 93 -12.64 2.76 8.96
CA PHE A 93 -11.46 3.59 8.71
C PHE A 93 -10.73 3.12 7.45
N GLY A 94 -10.40 1.84 7.33
CA GLY A 94 -9.75 1.26 6.15
C GLY A 94 -10.59 1.42 4.86
N GLY A 95 -11.91 1.23 4.96
CA GLY A 95 -12.84 1.47 3.87
C GLY A 95 -12.85 2.93 3.41
N ARG A 96 -12.90 3.88 4.35
CA ARG A 96 -12.79 5.32 4.04
C ARG A 96 -11.44 5.63 3.37
N GLN A 97 -10.35 5.08 3.88
CA GLN A 97 -9.02 5.30 3.32
C GLN A 97 -8.92 4.76 1.89
N SER A 98 -9.53 3.60 1.62
CA SER A 98 -9.60 3.02 0.28
C SER A 98 -10.35 3.90 -0.72
N VAL A 99 -11.46 4.51 -0.29
CA VAL A 99 -12.22 5.47 -1.11
C VAL A 99 -11.43 6.76 -1.31
N TYR A 100 -10.80 7.27 -0.25
CA TYR A 100 -9.95 8.46 -0.31
C TYR A 100 -8.84 8.27 -1.34
N GLU A 101 -8.02 7.22 -1.24
CA GLU A 101 -6.92 6.99 -2.19
C GLU A 101 -7.42 6.83 -3.64
N ARG A 102 -8.59 6.21 -3.84
CA ARG A 102 -9.15 5.99 -5.17
C ARG A 102 -9.62 7.27 -5.87
N PHE A 103 -10.08 8.27 -5.11
CA PHE A 103 -10.70 9.48 -5.67
C PHE A 103 -9.96 10.77 -5.33
N PHE A 104 -8.88 10.71 -4.55
CA PHE A 104 -8.13 11.90 -4.13
C PHE A 104 -7.66 12.75 -5.32
N PHE A 105 -7.23 12.12 -6.41
CA PHE A 105 -6.81 12.79 -7.66
C PHE A 105 -7.94 12.99 -8.68
N GLY A 106 -9.19 12.76 -8.29
CA GLY A 106 -10.35 12.74 -9.17
C GLY A 106 -10.68 11.34 -9.68
N ASN A 107 -11.72 11.24 -10.50
CA ASN A 107 -12.09 9.95 -11.08
C ASN A 107 -11.01 9.43 -12.05
N SER A 108 -10.97 8.12 -12.26
CA SER A 108 -9.97 7.49 -13.13
C SER A 108 -9.97 8.02 -14.55
N THR A 109 -11.13 8.44 -15.07
CA THR A 109 -11.26 9.04 -16.40
C THR A 109 -10.51 10.36 -16.50
N VAL A 110 -10.64 11.24 -15.51
CA VAL A 110 -9.97 12.54 -15.45
C VAL A 110 -8.46 12.36 -15.35
N VAL A 111 -8.01 11.43 -14.50
CA VAL A 111 -6.58 11.12 -14.37
C VAL A 111 -6.02 10.53 -15.66
N ASN A 112 -6.70 9.56 -16.27
CA ASN A 112 -6.26 8.96 -17.54
C ASN A 112 -6.22 9.98 -18.67
N ASN A 113 -7.21 10.88 -18.75
CA ASN A 113 -7.22 11.93 -19.76
C ASN A 113 -6.06 12.91 -19.58
N ARG A 114 -5.72 13.26 -18.34
CA ARG A 114 -4.55 14.11 -18.04
C ARG A 114 -3.24 13.44 -18.46
N LEU A 115 -3.06 12.16 -18.09
CA LEU A 115 -1.90 11.37 -18.50
C LEU A 115 -1.80 11.24 -20.03
N TYR A 116 -2.94 11.04 -20.70
CA TYR A 116 -2.99 10.94 -22.16
C TYR A 116 -2.66 12.27 -22.85
N ALA A 117 -3.14 13.39 -22.31
CA ALA A 117 -2.83 14.71 -22.82
C ALA A 117 -1.33 15.01 -22.75
N GLU A 118 -0.67 14.69 -21.63
CA GLU A 118 0.80 14.82 -21.50
C GLU A 118 1.55 13.87 -22.45
N TYR A 119 0.99 12.68 -22.73
CA TYR A 119 1.58 11.74 -23.67
C TYR A 119 1.46 12.19 -25.14
N GLN A 120 0.46 13.01 -25.51
CA GLN A 120 0.27 13.45 -26.91
C GLN A 120 1.52 14.14 -27.47
N ASP A 121 2.19 14.97 -26.69
CA ASP A 121 3.41 15.69 -27.12
C ASP A 121 4.59 14.75 -27.41
N SER A 122 4.64 13.60 -26.73
CA SER A 122 5.72 12.61 -26.87
C SER A 122 5.35 11.41 -27.76
N ARG A 123 4.08 11.31 -28.19
CA ARG A 123 3.57 10.22 -29.04
C ARG A 123 4.35 10.04 -30.33
N ALA A 124 4.66 11.13 -31.02
CA ALA A 124 5.39 11.10 -32.30
C ALA A 124 6.79 10.49 -32.14
N LYS A 125 7.49 10.86 -31.05
CA LYS A 125 8.82 10.33 -30.71
C LYS A 125 8.79 8.82 -30.49
N TYR A 126 7.76 8.29 -29.82
CA TYR A 126 7.64 6.85 -29.57
C TYR A 126 7.21 6.07 -30.81
N ALA A 127 6.28 6.61 -31.60
CA ALA A 127 5.87 6.01 -32.87
C ALA A 127 7.07 5.86 -33.83
N ASP A 128 7.91 6.89 -33.92
CA ASP A 128 9.11 6.88 -34.75
C ASP A 128 10.17 5.87 -34.27
N ARG A 129 10.29 5.62 -32.96
CA ARG A 129 11.16 4.56 -32.42
C ARG A 129 10.68 3.16 -32.79
N VAL A 130 9.36 2.93 -32.76
CA VAL A 130 8.78 1.65 -33.15
C VAL A 130 8.98 1.42 -34.65
N ASN A 131 8.72 2.43 -35.47
CA ASN A 131 8.96 2.34 -36.92
C ASN A 131 10.41 2.00 -37.23
N ARG A 132 11.37 2.68 -36.59
CA ARG A 132 12.81 2.39 -36.72
C ARG A 132 13.25 1.01 -36.23
N PHE A 133 12.47 0.34 -35.40
CA PHE A 133 12.75 -1.03 -34.97
C PHE A 133 12.19 -2.06 -35.94
N LEU A 134 11.13 -1.71 -36.69
CA LEU A 134 10.43 -2.60 -37.61
C LEU A 134 11.01 -2.61 -39.03
N THR A 135 11.67 -1.51 -39.44
CA THR A 135 12.57 -1.45 -40.62
C THR A 135 13.99 -1.75 -40.22
#